data_AF-A0A450ZBA8-F1
#
_entry.id   AF-A0A450ZBA8-F1
#
_cell.length_a   1.000
_cell.length_b   1.000
_cell.length_c   1.000
_cell.angle_alpha   90.00
_cell.angle_beta   90.00
_cell.angle_gamma   90.00
#
_symmetry.space_group_name_H-M   'P 1'
#
loop_
_entity.id
_entity.type
_entity.pdbx_description
1 polymer ?
#
loop_
_entity_poly.entity_id
_entity_poly.type
_entity_poly.pdbx_seq_one_letter_code
_entity_poly.pdbx_strand_id
1 'polypeptide(L)'
;WFQIHTELKRKGVTIQLLWEEYVATHGTAAYQYSRFCDLYRQWRQQQKRSMRQQHFAGDKLFIDYCGPTIGVVDGATGEIR
;
A
#
# COMPACT_ATOMS: atom_id res chain seq x y z
N TRP A 1 0.75 10.68 9.13
CA TRP A 1 -0.21 9.84 8.36
C TRP A 1 0.25 9.51 6.95
N PHE A 2 0.72 10.47 6.15
CA PHE A 2 1.21 10.16 4.78
C PHE A 2 2.30 9.08 4.75
N GLN A 3 3.32 9.18 5.61
CA GLN A 3 4.36 8.16 5.74
C GLN A 3 3.80 6.78 6.08
N ILE A 4 2.93 6.70 7.11
CA ILE A 4 2.21 5.46 7.48
C ILE A 4 1.45 4.88 6.27
N HIS A 5 0.78 5.72 5.48
CA HIS A 5 0.07 5.28 4.28
C HIS A 5 0.99 4.76 3.18
N THR A 6 2.18 5.33 3.03
CA THR A 6 3.19 4.88 2.07
C THR A 6 3.79 3.54 2.50
N GLU A 7 4.15 3.39 3.77
CA GLU A 7 4.69 2.13 4.30
C GLU A 7 3.67 0.99 4.19
N LEU A 8 2.39 1.26 4.42
CA LEU A 8 1.30 0.28 4.24
C LEU A 8 1.15 -0.26 2.81
N LYS A 9 1.77 0.36 1.80
CA LYS A 9 1.78 -0.17 0.43
C LYS A 9 2.84 -1.25 0.22
N ARG A 10 3.81 -1.37 1.14
CA ARG A 10 4.85 -2.40 1.07
C ARG A 10 4.27 -3.75 1.44
N LYS A 11 4.71 -4.81 0.74
CA LYS A 11 4.25 -6.17 0.99
C LYS A 11 4.55 -6.57 2.44
N GLY A 12 3.56 -7.17 3.10
CA GLY A 12 3.70 -7.69 4.47
C GLY A 12 3.60 -6.64 5.58
N VAL A 13 3.53 -5.35 5.28
CA VAL A 13 3.40 -4.30 6.30
C VAL A 13 1.93 -4.20 6.75
N THR A 14 1.71 -4.20 8.06
CA THR A 14 0.38 -4.07 8.67
C THR A 14 0.28 -2.79 9.47
N ILE A 15 -0.94 -2.30 9.68
CA ILE A 15 -1.17 -1.10 10.51
C ILE A 15 -0.79 -1.34 11.98
N GLN A 16 -0.88 -2.60 12.43
CA GLN A 16 -0.46 -3.00 13.75
C GLN A 16 1.06 -2.88 13.91
N LEU A 17 1.84 -3.39 12.95
CA LEU A 17 3.30 -3.27 12.96
C LEU A 17 3.73 -1.79 13.06
N LEU A 18 3.14 -0.93 12.23
CA LEU A 18 3.46 0.50 12.24
C LEU A 18 3.03 1.20 13.53
N TRP A 19 1.99 0.70 14.20
CA TRP A 19 1.61 1.20 15.52
C TRP A 19 2.59 0.75 16.60
N GLU A 20 3.06 -0.49 16.58
CA GLU A 20 4.08 -0.99 17.50
C GLU A 20 5.38 -0.18 17.38
N GLU A 21 5.83 0.12 16.17
CA GLU A 21 6.99 1.00 15.91
C GLU A 21 6.75 2.44 16.39
N TYR A 22 5.53 2.96 16.20
CA TYR A 22 5.14 4.28 16.69
C TYR A 22 5.14 4.35 18.23
N VAL A 23 4.66 3.30 18.92
CA VAL A 23 4.71 3.20 20.38
C VAL A 23 6.15 3.08 20.86
N ALA A 24 6.98 2.28 20.20
CA ALA A 24 8.39 2.13 20.56
C ALA A 24 9.16 3.47 20.51
N THR A 25 8.77 4.36 19.58
CA THR A 25 9.40 5.68 19.43
C THR A 25 8.83 6.77 20.33
N HIS A 26 7.52 6.72 20.65
CA HIS A 26 6.83 7.80 21.37
C HIS A 26 6.45 7.45 22.83
N GLY A 27 6.63 6.19 23.24
CA GLY A 27 6.41 5.73 24.60
C GLY A 27 5.02 6.07 25.13
N THR A 28 4.97 6.69 26.32
CA THR A 28 3.72 7.05 27.01
C THR A 28 2.91 8.14 26.32
N ALA A 29 3.51 8.90 25.41
CA ALA A 29 2.82 9.91 24.61
C ALA A 29 2.13 9.30 23.36
N ALA A 30 2.35 8.01 23.09
CA ALA A 30 1.76 7.35 21.93
C ALA A 30 0.24 7.15 22.10
N TYR A 31 -0.50 7.33 21.00
CA TYR A 31 -1.88 6.88 20.92
C TYR A 31 -2.00 5.37 21.15
N GLN A 32 -3.05 4.96 21.88
CA GLN A 32 -3.47 3.57 21.91
C GLN A 32 -3.92 3.10 20.51
N TYR A 33 -3.82 1.79 20.28
CA TYR A 33 -4.05 1.18 18.96
C TYR A 33 -5.38 1.59 18.31
N SER A 34 -6.48 1.58 19.08
CA SER A 34 -7.81 1.96 18.61
C SER A 34 -7.82 3.40 18.07
N ARG A 35 -7.33 4.34 18.87
CA ARG A 35 -7.26 5.76 18.51
C ARG A 35 -6.35 5.99 17.30
N PHE A 36 -5.22 5.29 17.23
CA PHE A 36 -4.31 5.38 16.09
C PHE A 36 -4.99 4.93 14.79
N CYS A 37 -5.69 3.79 14.83
CA CYS A 37 -6.46 3.28 13.69
C CYS A 37 -7.55 4.25 13.23
N ASP A 38 -8.29 4.84 14.17
CA ASP A 38 -9.39 5.76 13.85
C ASP A 38 -8.87 7.05 13.22
N LEU A 39 -7.81 7.64 13.77
CA LEU A 39 -7.18 8.83 13.21
C LEU A 39 -6.63 8.56 11.80
N TYR A 40 -6.00 7.40 11.60
CA TYR A 40 -5.56 6.99 10.27
C TYR A 40 -6.73 6.86 9.29
N ARG A 41 -7.83 6.21 9.69
CA ARG A 41 -9.03 6.04 8.83
C ARG A 41 -9.64 7.39 8.46
N GLN A 42 -9.77 8.30 9.41
CA GLN A 42 -10.27 9.67 9.17
C GLN A 42 -9.39 10.40 8.16
N TRP A 43 -8.06 10.39 8.38
CA TRP A 43 -7.13 10.97 7.43
C TRP A 43 -7.26 10.33 6.05
N ARG A 44 -7.35 8.99 5.96
CA ARG A 44 -7.46 8.24 4.70
C ARG A 44 -8.76 8.52 3.94
N GLN A 45 -9.84 8.92 4.62
CA GLN A 45 -11.10 9.32 4.00
C GLN A 45 -11.04 10.73 3.39
N GLN A 46 -10.23 11.62 3.97
CA GLN A 46 -10.04 12.98 3.46
C GLN A 46 -9.17 13.03 2.20
N GLN A 47 -8.46 11.95 1.88
CA GLN A 47 -7.64 11.88 0.67
C GLN A 47 -8.55 11.77 -0.56
N LYS A 48 -8.38 12.69 -1.53
CA LYS A 48 -9.13 12.67 -2.80
C LYS A 48 -8.79 11.39 -3.58
N ARG A 49 -9.72 10.43 -3.63
CA ARG A 49 -9.53 9.14 -4.34
C ARG A 49 -10.14 9.08 -5.73
N SER A 50 -10.77 10.15 -6.22
CA SER A 50 -11.33 10.13 -7.55
C SER A 50 -10.23 10.36 -8.59
N MET A 51 -9.67 9.28 -9.11
CA MET A 51 -9.10 9.25 -10.44
C MET A 51 -10.24 9.30 -11.46
N ARG A 52 -10.96 10.44 -11.52
CA ARG A 52 -12.00 10.64 -12.54
C ARG A 52 -11.28 10.94 -13.85
N GLN A 53 -10.93 9.89 -14.56
CA GLN A 53 -10.33 9.97 -15.89
C GLN A 53 -11.46 9.96 -16.92
N GLN A 54 -11.35 10.83 -17.93
CA GLN A 54 -12.21 10.77 -19.10
C GLN A 54 -11.60 9.72 -20.05
N HIS A 55 -12.33 8.63 -20.30
CA HIS A 55 -11.89 7.56 -21.20
C HIS A 55 -12.64 7.66 -22.51
N PHE A 56 -11.92 7.98 -23.59
CA PHE A 56 -12.42 7.83 -24.95
C PHE A 56 -12.18 6.38 -25.42
N ALA A 57 -13.12 5.82 -26.16
CA ALA A 57 -13.00 4.45 -26.65
C ALA A 57 -11.77 4.30 -27.56
N GLY A 58 -10.95 3.27 -27.32
CA GLY A 58 -9.75 2.97 -28.11
C GLY A 58 -8.46 3.70 -27.70
N ASP A 59 -8.52 4.63 -26.75
CA ASP A 59 -7.40 5.53 -26.42
C ASP A 59 -6.41 4.92 -25.43
N LYS A 60 -6.87 4.06 -24.50
CA LYS A 60 -6.05 3.42 -23.46
C LYS A 60 -6.54 2.01 -23.12
N LEU A 61 -5.59 1.09 -22.90
CA LEU A 61 -5.80 -0.25 -22.34
C LEU A 61 -5.09 -0.34 -20.99
N PHE A 62 -5.77 -0.86 -19.97
CA PHE A 62 -5.18 -1.14 -18.66
C PHE A 62 -5.11 -2.66 -18.49
N ILE A 63 -3.93 -3.17 -18.15
CA ILE A 63 -3.70 -4.58 -17.84
C ILE A 63 -3.28 -4.65 -16.38
N ASP A 64 -4.07 -5.35 -15.56
CA ASP A 64 -3.74 -5.60 -14.16
C ASP A 64 -3.27 -7.06 -14.01
N TYR A 65 -2.06 -7.23 -13.51
CA TYR A 65 -1.50 -8.55 -13.22
C TYR A 65 -1.66 -8.83 -11.73
N CYS A 66 -2.45 -9.84 -11.38
CA CYS A 66 -2.60 -10.28 -9.99
C CYS A 66 -1.47 -11.24 -9.62
N GLY A 67 -0.74 -10.95 -8.53
CA GLY A 67 0.19 -11.89 -7.90
C GLY A 67 1.65 -11.39 -7.80
N PRO A 68 2.53 -12.17 -7.16
CA PRO A 68 3.97 -11.92 -7.20
C PRO A 68 4.51 -12.15 -8.62
N THR A 69 5.56 -11.40 -8.98
CA THR A 69 6.28 -11.61 -10.24
C THR A 69 6.71 -13.08 -10.34
N ILE A 70 6.23 -13.76 -11.38
CA ILE A 70 6.59 -15.14 -11.68
C ILE A 70 7.86 -15.10 -12.53
N GLY A 71 8.85 -15.90 -12.17
CA GLY A 71 10.05 -16.04 -12.98
C GLY A 71 9.71 -16.67 -14.33
N VAL A 72 10.16 -16.06 -15.41
CA VAL A 72 9.98 -16.56 -16.78
C VAL A 72 11.18 -17.42 -17.13
N VAL A 73 10.94 -18.68 -17.50
CA VAL A 73 11.98 -19.59 -17.97
C VAL A 73 12.25 -19.31 -19.44
N ASP A 74 13.49 -19.02 -19.79
CA ASP A 74 13.94 -18.95 -21.17
C ASP A 74 13.96 -20.37 -21.77
N GLY A 75 13.21 -20.58 -22.85
CA GLY A 75 13.05 -21.90 -23.46
C GLY A 75 14.29 -22.46 -24.16
N ALA A 76 15.30 -21.63 -24.45
CA ALA A 76 16.53 -22.05 -25.11
C ALA A 76 17.68 -22.32 -24.12
N THR A 77 17.71 -21.57 -23.01
CA THR A 77 18.80 -21.59 -22.03
C THR A 77 18.42 -22.19 -20.68
N GLY A 78 17.12 -22.23 -20.36
CA GLY A 78 16.62 -22.70 -19.06
C GLY A 78 16.81 -21.71 -17.91
N GLU A 79 17.34 -20.51 -18.17
CA GLU A 79 17.51 -19.47 -17.15
C GLU A 79 16.15 -18.88 -16.72
N ILE A 80 16.01 -18.55 -15.43
CA ILE A 80 14.81 -17.91 -14.87
C ILE A 80 15.07 -16.41 -14.72
N ARG A 81 14.21 -15.56 -15.32
CA ARG A 81 14.22 -14.10 -15.15
C ARG A 81 12.98 -13.56 -14.45
#